data_AF-A0A831WZ52-F1
#
_entry.id   AF-A0A831WZ52-F1
#
_cell.length_a   1.000
_cell.length_b   1.000
_cell.length_c   1.000
_cell.angle_alpha   90.00
_cell.angle_beta   90.00
_cell.angle_gamma   90.00
#
_symmetry.space_group_name_H-M   'P 1'
#
loop_
_entity.id
_entity.type
_entity.pdbx_description
1 polymer ?
#
loop_
_entity_poly.entity_id
_entity_poly.type
_entity_poly.pdbx_seq_one_letter_code
_entity_poly.pdbx_strand_id
1 'polypeptide(L)'
;MPYPLAHSLAGLTVASATRGEISLKRDGKLLLLVPTLSLAPDFDFLLVFLTGDPSYHRHFTHSILFAAITGLLLARFLREREKIRSGLVFAAVMLSHGILDCITTPVGSGGPMLLWPFSWQRFAALPREIAPLLFYPSFQWMLVSVENFIIASISICIREMILFGPLLLGVILIKMGLKAALKSARDTCAVQNKSLAIKS
;
A
#
# COMPACT_ATOMS: atom_id res chain seq x y z
N MET A 1 -14.90 -2.79 -0.48
CA MET A 1 -13.67 -2.18 0.05
C MET A 1 -12.75 -3.32 0.39
N PRO A 2 -11.47 -3.28 0.02
CA PRO A 2 -10.50 -4.27 0.43
C PRO A 2 -10.39 -4.26 1.96
N TYR A 3 -10.02 -5.40 2.50
CA TYR A 3 -9.68 -5.61 3.89
C TYR A 3 -8.22 -5.18 4.16
N PRO A 4 -7.84 -5.09 5.45
CA PRO A 4 -6.54 -4.55 5.84
C PRO A 4 -5.32 -5.23 5.19
N LEU A 5 -5.43 -6.50 4.80
CA LEU A 5 -4.30 -7.21 4.20
C LEU A 5 -4.02 -6.72 2.77
N ALA A 6 -5.02 -6.46 1.94
CA ALA A 6 -4.82 -5.86 0.62
C ALA A 6 -4.14 -4.49 0.70
N HIS A 7 -4.59 -3.61 1.59
CA HIS A 7 -3.97 -2.30 1.81
C HIS A 7 -2.52 -2.43 2.28
N SER A 8 -2.26 -3.35 3.20
CA SER A 8 -0.90 -3.65 3.66
C SER A 8 0.01 -4.15 2.54
N LEU A 9 -0.49 -5.04 1.68
CA LEU A 9 0.25 -5.57 0.52
C LEU A 9 0.50 -4.48 -0.53
N ALA A 10 -0.48 -3.61 -0.80
CA ALA A 10 -0.32 -2.48 -1.71
C ALA A 10 0.74 -1.50 -1.20
N GLY A 11 0.70 -1.13 0.08
CA GLY A 11 1.71 -0.28 0.69
C GLY A 11 3.10 -0.91 0.71
N LEU A 12 3.21 -2.21 1.01
CA LEU A 12 4.47 -2.95 0.90
C LEU A 12 4.99 -2.98 -0.53
N THR A 13 4.12 -3.09 -1.53
CA THR A 13 4.49 -3.04 -2.94
C THR A 13 5.09 -1.68 -3.30
N VAL A 14 4.44 -0.59 -2.89
CA VAL A 14 4.92 0.79 -3.09
C VAL A 14 6.26 1.02 -2.38
N ALA A 15 6.38 0.61 -1.12
CA ALA A 15 7.62 0.72 -0.36
C ALA A 15 8.77 -0.09 -1.00
N SER A 16 8.46 -1.30 -1.47
CA SER A 16 9.42 -2.18 -2.16
C SER A 16 9.86 -1.59 -3.49
N ALA A 17 8.97 -0.93 -4.23
CA ALA A 17 9.30 -0.31 -5.52
C ALA A 17 10.18 0.94 -5.36
N THR A 18 10.00 1.70 -4.28
CA THR A 18 10.62 3.02 -4.10
C THR A 18 11.89 3.03 -3.24
N ARG A 19 12.06 2.03 -2.36
CA ARG A 19 13.25 1.89 -1.50
C ARG A 19 14.26 0.89 -2.08
N GLY A 20 15.36 0.65 -1.36
CA GLY A 20 16.30 -0.44 -1.65
C GLY A 20 15.67 -1.81 -1.39
N GLU A 21 16.48 -2.87 -1.33
CA GLU A 21 15.99 -4.19 -0.92
C GLU A 21 15.40 -4.12 0.49
N ILE A 22 14.21 -4.70 0.66
CA ILE A 22 13.61 -4.92 1.98
C ILE A 22 14.06 -6.31 2.45
N SER A 23 14.75 -6.35 3.57
CA SER A 23 15.21 -7.59 4.20
C SER A 23 14.49 -7.80 5.53
N LEU A 24 13.93 -8.99 5.74
CA LEU A 24 13.29 -9.37 7.01
C LEU A 24 14.21 -9.16 8.23
N LYS A 25 15.53 -9.40 8.07
CA LYS A 25 16.51 -9.28 9.16
C LYS A 25 16.91 -7.84 9.47
N ARG A 26 17.04 -6.99 8.45
CA ARG A 26 17.51 -5.60 8.62
C ARG A 26 16.35 -4.63 8.85
N ASP A 27 15.22 -4.90 8.20
CA ASP A 27 14.13 -3.94 8.03
C ASP A 27 12.88 -4.35 8.82
N GLY A 28 13.03 -5.12 9.90
CA GLY A 28 11.91 -5.57 10.74
C GLY A 28 10.98 -4.44 11.19
N LYS A 29 11.56 -3.27 11.56
CA LYS A 29 10.77 -2.07 11.90
C LYS A 29 9.95 -1.56 10.71
N LEU A 30 10.49 -1.66 9.49
CA LEU A 30 9.81 -1.24 8.27
C LEU A 30 8.64 -2.15 7.93
N LEU A 31 8.81 -3.45 8.18
CA LEU A 31 7.79 -4.46 7.94
C LEU A 31 6.58 -4.33 8.87
N LEU A 32 6.77 -3.66 10.01
CA LEU A 32 5.66 -3.25 10.87
C LEU A 32 5.13 -1.86 10.46
N LEU A 33 6.03 -0.90 10.24
CA LEU A 33 5.67 0.50 9.95
C LEU A 33 4.83 0.63 8.68
N VAL A 34 5.20 -0.05 7.59
CA VAL A 34 4.55 0.11 6.29
C VAL A 34 3.10 -0.41 6.32
N PRO A 35 2.80 -1.63 6.79
CA PRO A 35 1.41 -2.07 6.97
C PRO A 35 0.60 -1.12 7.86
N THR A 36 1.13 -0.72 9.02
CA THR A 36 0.42 0.21 9.92
C THR A 36 0.13 1.55 9.23
N LEU A 37 1.12 2.10 8.51
CA LEU A 37 0.97 3.36 7.80
C LEU A 37 -0.02 3.24 6.63
N SER A 38 -0.07 2.08 5.96
CA SER A 38 -1.02 1.82 4.88
C SER A 38 -2.46 1.84 5.40
N LEU A 39 -2.69 1.43 6.65
CA LEU A 39 -4.01 1.40 7.29
C LEU A 39 -4.39 2.71 8.00
N ALA A 40 -3.44 3.63 8.17
CA ALA A 40 -3.66 4.88 8.89
C ALA A 40 -4.84 5.73 8.36
N PRO A 41 -5.16 5.78 7.05
CA PRO A 41 -6.31 6.54 6.56
C PRO A 41 -7.66 6.11 7.16
N ASP A 42 -7.84 4.81 7.41
CA ASP A 42 -9.08 4.27 8.00
C ASP A 42 -9.21 4.54 9.51
N PHE A 43 -8.22 5.14 10.15
CA PHE A 43 -8.38 5.58 11.54
C PHE A 43 -9.39 6.72 11.68
N ASP A 44 -9.90 7.27 10.56
CA ASP A 44 -11.09 8.12 10.54
C ASP A 44 -12.37 7.43 11.06
N PHE A 45 -12.40 6.09 11.16
CA PHE A 45 -13.47 5.37 11.86
C PHE A 45 -13.57 5.76 13.33
N LEU A 46 -12.48 6.21 13.96
CA LEU A 46 -12.53 6.77 15.32
C LEU A 46 -13.37 8.05 15.34
N LEU A 47 -13.28 8.89 14.30
CA LEU A 47 -14.12 10.09 14.19
C LEU A 47 -15.58 9.70 13.96
N VAL A 48 -15.86 8.70 13.13
CA VAL A 48 -17.23 8.17 12.97
C VAL A 48 -17.78 7.68 14.30
N PHE A 49 -16.99 6.91 15.07
CA PHE A 49 -17.41 6.41 16.37
C PHE A 49 -17.67 7.54 17.39
N LEU A 50 -16.81 8.55 17.42
CA LEU A 50 -16.91 9.66 18.37
C LEU A 50 -18.02 10.66 18.01
N THR A 51 -18.27 10.89 16.72
CA THR A 51 -19.24 11.89 16.23
C THR A 51 -20.59 11.31 15.87
N GLY A 52 -20.66 10.00 15.59
CA GLY A 52 -21.83 9.34 15.03
C GLY A 52 -22.08 9.65 13.55
N ASP A 53 -21.26 10.49 12.91
CA ASP A 53 -21.44 10.90 11.51
C ASP A 53 -20.60 10.03 10.56
N PRO A 54 -21.22 9.17 9.72
CA PRO A 54 -20.50 8.32 8.77
C PRO A 54 -19.82 9.11 7.65
N SER A 55 -20.13 10.41 7.46
CA SER A 55 -19.55 11.25 6.42
C SER A 55 -18.04 11.47 6.58
N TYR A 56 -17.52 11.30 7.80
CA TYR A 56 -16.10 11.38 8.14
C TYR A 56 -15.28 10.22 7.59
N HIS A 57 -15.90 9.06 7.33
CA HIS A 57 -15.18 7.95 6.72
C HIS A 57 -14.85 8.25 5.25
N ARG A 58 -13.61 7.96 4.86
CA ARG A 58 -13.06 8.18 3.51
C ARG A 58 -13.05 9.65 3.12
N HIS A 59 -12.96 10.53 4.10
CA HIS A 59 -12.97 11.97 3.93
C HIS A 59 -11.53 12.49 3.77
N PHE A 60 -11.07 13.37 4.68
CA PHE A 60 -9.80 14.06 4.54
C PHE A 60 -8.59 13.13 4.70
N THR A 61 -8.71 12.07 5.50
CA THR A 61 -7.63 11.09 5.74
C THR A 61 -7.22 10.31 4.49
N HIS A 62 -8.13 10.21 3.52
CA HIS A 62 -7.91 9.54 2.24
C HIS A 62 -7.43 10.49 1.14
N SER A 63 -7.25 11.78 1.45
CA SER A 63 -6.82 12.77 0.48
C SER A 63 -5.33 12.72 0.19
N ILE A 64 -4.95 13.14 -1.03
CA ILE A 64 -3.55 13.28 -1.44
C ILE A 64 -2.82 14.27 -0.51
N LEU A 65 -3.49 15.37 -0.16
CA LEU A 65 -2.87 16.40 0.68
C LEU A 65 -2.58 15.86 2.09
N PHE A 66 -3.51 15.13 2.69
CA PHE A 66 -3.30 14.53 4.00
C PHE A 66 -2.15 13.51 3.98
N ALA A 67 -2.09 12.65 2.96
CA ALA A 67 -1.00 11.70 2.79
C ALA A 67 0.35 12.40 2.65
N ALA A 68 0.43 13.48 1.85
CA ALA A 68 1.65 14.26 1.65
C ALA A 68 2.15 14.92 2.95
N ILE A 69 1.26 15.61 3.67
CA ILE A 69 1.60 16.28 4.93
C ILE A 69 2.02 15.25 5.98
N THR A 70 1.23 14.21 6.19
CA THR A 70 1.49 13.19 7.21
C THR A 70 2.78 12.43 6.92
N GLY A 71 3.03 12.07 5.67
CA GLY A 71 4.27 11.42 5.26
C GLY A 71 5.52 12.25 5.57
N LEU A 72 5.50 13.54 5.22
CA LEU A 72 6.60 14.46 5.51
C LEU A 72 6.82 14.67 7.02
N LEU A 73 5.73 14.84 7.78
CA LEU A 73 5.80 14.97 9.24
C LEU A 73 6.36 13.69 9.89
N LEU A 74 5.92 12.53 9.43
CA LEU A 74 6.39 11.25 9.94
C LEU A 74 7.90 11.05 9.67
N ALA A 75 8.38 11.37 8.47
CA ALA A 75 9.80 11.31 8.15
C ALA A 75 10.63 12.27 9.03
N ARG A 76 10.09 13.45 9.36
CA ARG A 76 10.72 14.40 10.27
C ARG A 76 10.75 13.89 11.72
N PHE A 77 9.66 13.28 12.17
CA PHE A 77 9.50 12.73 13.53
C PHE A 77 10.39 11.51 13.76
N LEU A 78 10.45 10.59 12.79
CA LEU A 78 11.31 9.41 12.81
C LEU A 78 12.80 9.72 12.57
N ARG A 79 13.14 11.00 12.36
CA ARG A 79 14.52 11.49 12.16
C ARG A 79 15.23 10.79 10.99
N GLU A 80 14.49 10.54 9.91
CA GLU A 80 15.04 9.97 8.68
C GLU A 80 16.18 10.86 8.14
N ARG A 81 17.24 10.24 7.61
CA ARG A 81 18.37 10.97 7.02
C ARG A 81 17.91 11.80 5.81
N GLU A 82 17.23 11.14 4.88
CA GLU A 82 16.68 11.74 3.66
C GLU A 82 15.21 12.11 3.86
N LYS A 83 14.92 13.14 4.67
CA LYS A 83 13.57 13.48 5.14
C LYS A 83 12.54 13.63 4.02
N ILE A 84 12.89 14.34 2.94
CA ILE A 84 11.99 14.58 1.81
C ILE A 84 11.71 13.26 1.10
N ARG A 85 12.75 12.48 0.76
CA ARG A 85 12.60 11.19 0.08
C ARG A 85 11.77 10.21 0.91
N SER A 86 12.12 10.02 2.19
CA SER A 86 11.38 9.12 3.08
C SER A 86 9.93 9.60 3.27
N GLY A 87 9.71 10.92 3.37
CA GLY A 87 8.37 11.48 3.51
C GLY A 87 7.51 11.28 2.28
N LEU A 88 8.08 11.42 1.07
CA LEU A 88 7.38 11.09 -0.17
C LEU A 88 7.05 9.59 -0.29
N VAL A 89 7.94 8.71 0.19
CA VAL A 89 7.65 7.27 0.26
C VAL A 89 6.51 6.98 1.23
N PHE A 90 6.52 7.57 2.43
CA PHE A 90 5.44 7.42 3.41
C PHE A 90 4.11 7.97 2.88
N ALA A 91 4.15 9.13 2.21
CA ALA A 91 2.98 9.68 1.53
C ALA A 91 2.45 8.74 0.44
N ALA A 92 3.32 8.16 -0.38
CA ALA A 92 2.93 7.21 -1.43
C ALA A 92 2.32 5.93 -0.84
N VAL A 93 2.85 5.44 0.29
CA VAL A 93 2.28 4.30 1.02
C VAL A 93 0.87 4.62 1.52
N MET A 94 0.66 5.76 2.17
CA MET A 94 -0.68 6.17 2.62
C MET A 94 -1.64 6.40 1.45
N LEU A 95 -1.17 7.07 0.39
CA LEU A 95 -1.98 7.36 -0.78
C LEU A 95 -2.39 6.08 -1.52
N SER A 96 -1.58 5.01 -1.44
CA SER A 96 -1.95 3.71 -2.01
C SER A 96 -3.26 3.17 -1.46
N HIS A 97 -3.60 3.50 -0.21
CA HIS A 97 -4.88 3.14 0.42
C HIS A 97 -6.06 3.80 -0.29
N GLY A 98 -6.04 5.14 -0.40
CA GLY A 98 -7.11 5.90 -1.05
C GLY A 98 -7.24 5.58 -2.55
N ILE A 99 -6.12 5.36 -3.24
CA ILE A 99 -6.15 4.93 -4.65
C ILE A 99 -6.78 3.55 -4.77
N LEU A 100 -6.37 2.60 -3.93
CA LEU A 100 -6.92 1.25 -3.98
C LEU A 100 -8.42 1.26 -3.67
N ASP A 101 -8.84 2.08 -2.71
CA ASP A 101 -10.25 2.30 -2.39
C ASP A 101 -11.04 2.88 -3.57
N CYS A 102 -10.47 3.83 -4.30
CA CYS A 102 -11.09 4.36 -5.52
C CYS A 102 -11.29 3.25 -6.57
N ILE A 103 -10.27 2.42 -6.80
CA ILE A 103 -10.29 1.35 -7.82
C ILE A 103 -11.27 0.23 -7.46
N THR A 104 -11.43 -0.06 -6.17
CA THR A 104 -12.19 -1.22 -5.68
C THR A 104 -13.56 -0.86 -5.12
N THR A 105 -13.92 0.43 -5.11
CA THR A 105 -15.26 0.89 -4.73
C THR A 105 -16.16 0.97 -5.97
N PRO A 106 -17.36 0.38 -5.94
CA PRO A 106 -18.33 0.46 -7.04
C PRO A 106 -18.71 1.90 -7.40
N VAL A 107 -18.87 2.19 -8.68
CA VAL A 107 -19.35 3.51 -9.13
C VAL A 107 -20.70 3.84 -8.48
N GLY A 108 -20.77 5.04 -7.89
CA GLY A 108 -21.94 5.51 -7.14
C GLY A 108 -22.04 5.02 -5.69
N SER A 109 -21.00 4.43 -5.11
CA SER A 109 -21.04 3.84 -3.74
C SER A 109 -20.12 4.47 -2.69
N GLY A 110 -20.00 5.80 -2.66
CA GLY A 110 -19.34 6.50 -1.55
C GLY A 110 -17.81 6.29 -1.45
N GLY A 111 -17.10 6.45 -2.56
CA GLY A 111 -15.64 6.35 -2.61
C GLY A 111 -14.89 7.47 -1.86
N PRO A 112 -13.55 7.45 -1.84
CA PRO A 112 -12.73 8.44 -1.12
C PRO A 112 -12.68 9.82 -1.77
N MET A 113 -12.54 10.85 -0.93
CA MET A 113 -12.32 12.24 -1.35
C MET A 113 -10.82 12.53 -1.59
N LEU A 114 -10.26 11.99 -2.67
CA LEU A 114 -8.83 12.11 -2.99
C LEU A 114 -8.33 13.56 -3.12
N LEU A 115 -9.20 14.47 -3.58
CA LEU A 115 -8.87 15.86 -3.85
C LEU A 115 -9.30 16.83 -2.75
N TRP A 116 -9.75 16.34 -1.59
CA TRP A 116 -10.01 17.21 -0.45
C TRP A 116 -8.72 17.94 -0.03
N PRO A 117 -8.77 19.24 0.33
CA PRO A 117 -9.93 20.11 0.53
C PRO A 117 -10.37 20.90 -0.72
N PHE A 118 -9.74 20.66 -1.87
CA PHE A 118 -10.02 21.41 -3.10
C PHE A 118 -11.31 20.96 -3.78
N SER A 119 -11.72 19.71 -3.57
CA SER A 119 -12.98 19.15 -4.06
C SER A 119 -13.56 18.14 -3.07
N TRP A 120 -14.88 18.13 -2.98
CA TRP A 120 -15.68 17.19 -2.19
C TRP A 120 -16.09 15.95 -3.01
N GLN A 121 -15.61 15.83 -4.24
CA GLN A 121 -15.92 14.70 -5.12
C GLN A 121 -15.39 13.39 -4.53
N ARG A 122 -16.25 12.37 -4.49
CA ARG A 122 -15.91 11.00 -4.12
C ARG A 122 -15.58 10.19 -5.36
N PHE A 123 -14.38 9.62 -5.42
CA PHE A 123 -13.90 8.87 -6.57
C PHE A 123 -14.15 7.37 -6.41
N ALA A 124 -14.76 6.75 -7.41
CA ALA A 124 -15.01 5.31 -7.45
C ALA A 124 -14.95 4.85 -8.91
N ALA A 125 -14.26 3.74 -9.17
CA ALA A 125 -13.96 3.29 -10.53
C ALA A 125 -14.42 1.86 -10.84
N LEU A 126 -14.86 1.08 -9.85
CA LEU A 126 -15.25 -0.30 -10.10
C LEU A 126 -16.64 -0.39 -10.76
N PRO A 127 -16.78 -1.00 -11.94
CA PRO A 127 -18.10 -1.24 -12.53
C PRO A 127 -18.97 -2.08 -11.60
N ARG A 128 -20.27 -1.73 -11.50
CA ARG A 128 -21.19 -2.34 -10.52
C ARG A 128 -21.44 -3.82 -10.82
N GLU A 129 -21.33 -4.21 -12.08
CA GLU A 129 -21.51 -5.56 -12.59
C GLU A 129 -20.39 -6.50 -12.13
N ILE A 130 -19.18 -5.94 -11.96
CA ILE A 130 -17.97 -6.67 -11.57
C ILE A 130 -17.78 -6.63 -10.04
N ALA A 131 -18.42 -5.67 -9.37
CA ALA A 131 -18.35 -5.48 -7.93
C ALA A 131 -18.54 -6.78 -7.11
N PRO A 132 -19.49 -7.68 -7.40
CA PRO A 132 -19.67 -8.91 -6.61
C PRO A 132 -18.45 -9.85 -6.61
N LEU A 133 -17.57 -9.75 -7.60
CA LEU A 133 -16.34 -10.57 -7.66
C LEU A 133 -15.28 -10.10 -6.66
N LEU A 134 -15.34 -8.83 -6.26
CA LEU A 134 -14.44 -8.18 -5.31
C LEU A 134 -15.13 -7.88 -3.96
N PHE A 135 -16.45 -8.06 -3.87
CA PHE A 135 -17.22 -7.80 -2.66
C PHE A 135 -17.24 -9.02 -1.74
N TYR A 136 -16.96 -8.76 -0.47
CA TYR A 136 -17.01 -9.76 0.59
C TYR A 136 -18.45 -9.92 1.09
N PRO A 137 -18.82 -11.07 1.68
CA PRO A 137 -20.16 -11.26 2.24
C PRO A 137 -20.55 -10.07 3.12
N SER A 138 -21.84 -9.71 3.10
CA SER A 138 -22.35 -8.59 3.90
C SER A 138 -21.85 -8.72 5.34
N PHE A 139 -21.33 -7.63 5.91
CA PHE A 139 -20.80 -7.59 7.27
C PHE A 139 -21.77 -8.23 8.29
N GLN A 140 -23.07 -8.14 8.04
CA GLN A 140 -24.14 -8.79 8.81
C GLN A 140 -24.04 -10.33 8.86
N TRP A 141 -23.64 -11.01 7.77
CA TRP A 141 -23.48 -12.47 7.77
C TRP A 141 -22.31 -12.92 8.65
N MET A 142 -21.26 -12.10 8.70
CA MET A 142 -20.08 -12.34 9.50
C MET A 142 -20.36 -12.25 11.01
N LEU A 143 -21.36 -11.46 11.42
CA LEU A 143 -21.73 -11.27 12.82
C LEU A 143 -22.66 -12.36 13.39
N VAL A 144 -23.08 -13.33 12.56
CA VAL A 144 -24.01 -14.39 12.99
C VAL A 144 -23.37 -15.35 14.00
N SER A 145 -22.08 -15.65 13.85
CA SER A 145 -21.32 -16.47 14.80
C SER A 145 -19.82 -16.18 14.74
N VAL A 146 -19.10 -16.48 15.82
CA VAL A 146 -17.62 -16.36 15.88
C VAL A 146 -16.97 -17.26 14.83
N GLU A 147 -17.53 -18.46 14.61
CA GLU A 147 -17.06 -19.39 13.59
C GLU A 147 -17.17 -18.77 12.18
N ASN A 148 -18.34 -18.23 11.84
CA ASN A 148 -18.55 -17.56 10.55
C ASN A 148 -17.63 -16.34 10.40
N PHE A 149 -17.39 -15.60 11.47
CA PHE A 149 -16.43 -14.49 11.48
C PHE A 149 -15.02 -14.95 11.13
N ILE A 150 -14.53 -16.01 11.76
CA ILE A 150 -13.18 -16.55 11.53
C ILE A 150 -13.06 -17.11 10.11
N ILE A 151 -14.02 -17.93 9.67
CA ILE A 151 -14.02 -18.53 8.33
C ILE A 151 -14.06 -17.43 7.25
N ALA A 152 -14.93 -16.43 7.41
CA ALA A 152 -15.01 -15.29 6.50
C ALA A 152 -13.68 -14.53 6.48
N SER A 153 -13.13 -14.17 7.65
CA SER A 153 -11.87 -13.41 7.74
C SER A 153 -10.70 -14.14 7.06
N ILE A 154 -10.56 -15.45 7.28
CA ILE A 154 -9.52 -16.26 6.64
C ILE A 154 -9.73 -16.32 5.13
N SER A 155 -10.96 -16.59 4.66
CA SER A 155 -11.29 -16.64 3.24
C SER A 155 -10.99 -15.33 2.53
N ILE A 156 -11.30 -14.20 3.19
CA ILE A 156 -11.01 -12.86 2.71
C ILE A 156 -9.51 -12.65 2.60
N CYS A 157 -8.75 -12.92 3.66
CA CYS A 157 -7.29 -12.81 3.66
C CYS A 157 -6.64 -13.65 2.54
N ILE A 158 -7.12 -14.87 2.30
CA ILE A 158 -6.62 -15.72 1.21
C ILE A 158 -6.89 -15.06 -0.15
N ARG A 159 -8.10 -14.56 -0.40
CA ARG A 159 -8.44 -13.87 -1.64
C ARG A 159 -7.57 -12.63 -1.86
N GLU A 160 -7.34 -11.84 -0.81
CA GLU A 160 -6.46 -10.67 -0.89
C GLU A 160 -5.02 -11.03 -1.17
N MET A 161 -4.52 -12.11 -0.56
CA MET A 161 -3.19 -12.61 -0.85
C MET A 161 -3.07 -13.07 -2.30
N ILE A 162 -4.09 -13.74 -2.84
CA ILE A 162 -4.11 -14.19 -4.24
C ILE A 162 -4.14 -12.99 -5.21
N LEU A 163 -4.92 -11.96 -4.90
CA LEU A 163 -5.10 -10.80 -5.79
C LEU A 163 -3.92 -9.80 -5.71
N PHE A 164 -3.44 -9.49 -4.52
CA PHE A 164 -2.45 -8.43 -4.29
C PHE A 164 -1.04 -8.94 -3.99
N GLY A 165 -0.90 -10.18 -3.51
CA GLY A 165 0.39 -10.81 -3.26
C GLY A 165 1.30 -10.90 -4.51
N PRO A 166 0.77 -11.24 -5.71
CA PRO A 166 1.57 -11.27 -6.93
C PRO A 166 2.19 -9.91 -7.31
N LEU A 167 1.55 -8.79 -6.96
CA LEU A 167 2.09 -7.45 -7.24
C LEU A 167 3.37 -7.20 -6.44
N LEU A 168 3.33 -7.52 -5.14
CA LEU A 168 4.50 -7.42 -4.26
C LEU A 168 5.61 -8.36 -4.73
N LEU A 169 5.27 -9.61 -5.02
CA LEU A 169 6.22 -10.62 -5.47
C LEU A 169 6.88 -10.20 -6.80
N GLY A 170 6.09 -9.69 -7.76
CA GLY A 170 6.59 -9.20 -9.04
C GLY A 170 7.63 -8.08 -8.86
N VAL A 171 7.36 -7.09 -8.02
CA VAL A 171 8.32 -6.01 -7.72
C VAL A 171 9.62 -6.57 -7.11
N ILE A 172 9.52 -7.52 -6.19
CA ILE A 172 10.69 -8.16 -5.56
C ILE A 172 11.52 -8.90 -6.62
N LEU A 173 10.88 -9.73 -7.44
CA LEU A 173 11.55 -10.53 -8.47
C LEU A 173 12.23 -9.64 -9.53
N ILE A 174 11.56 -8.58 -9.98
CA ILE A 174 12.13 -7.62 -10.94
C ILE A 174 13.41 -6.99 -10.37
N LYS A 175 13.40 -6.56 -9.11
CA LYS A 175 14.58 -5.95 -8.48
C LYS A 175 15.72 -6.94 -8.30
N MET A 176 15.42 -8.18 -7.93
CA MET A 176 16.42 -9.25 -7.83
C MET A 176 17.05 -9.54 -9.20
N GLY A 177 16.24 -9.63 -10.26
CA GLY A 177 16.71 -9.85 -11.63
C GLY A 177 17.60 -8.70 -12.14
N LEU A 178 17.16 -7.45 -11.97
CA LEU A 178 17.93 -6.26 -12.35
C LEU A 178 19.30 -6.22 -11.65
N LYS A 179 19.35 -6.57 -10.36
CA LYS A 179 20.60 -6.61 -9.61
C LYS A 179 21.54 -7.70 -10.11
N ALA A 180 21.02 -8.90 -10.38
CA ALA A 180 21.81 -9.99 -10.92
C ALA A 180 22.41 -9.62 -12.29
N ALA A 181 21.61 -9.00 -13.16
CA ALA A 181 22.07 -8.50 -14.46
C ALA A 181 23.16 -7.41 -14.33
N LEU A 182 22.97 -6.43 -13.45
CA LEU A 182 23.96 -5.37 -13.20
C LEU A 182 25.26 -5.92 -12.63
N LYS A 183 25.19 -6.91 -11.72
CA LYS A 183 26.38 -7.58 -11.19
C LYS A 183 27.13 -8.33 -12.29
N SER A 184 26.42 -9.12 -13.10
CA SER A 184 27.02 -9.85 -14.21
C SER A 184 27.71 -8.91 -15.20
N ALA A 185 27.07 -7.79 -15.59
CA ALA A 185 27.67 -6.81 -16.49
C ALA A 185 28.94 -6.14 -15.91
N ARG A 186 28.92 -5.83 -14.60
CA ARG A 186 30.09 -5.26 -13.91
C ARG A 186 31.25 -6.26 -13.86
N ASP A 187 30.96 -7.53 -13.59
CA ASP A 187 31.97 -8.59 -13.52
C ASP A 187 32.61 -8.82 -14.90
N THR A 188 31.81 -8.83 -15.99
CA THR A 188 32.31 -8.91 -17.37
C THR A 188 33.21 -7.74 -17.75
N CYS A 189 32.82 -6.50 -17.41
CA CYS A 189 33.63 -5.30 -17.68
C CYS A 189 34.95 -5.32 -16.90
N ALA A 190 34.93 -5.76 -15.64
CA ALA A 190 36.13 -5.87 -14.82
C ALA A 190 37.15 -6.88 -15.40
N VAL A 191 36.67 -8.03 -15.90
CA VAL A 191 37.51 -9.02 -16.58
C VAL A 191 38.13 -8.44 -17.86
N GLN A 192 37.35 -7.72 -18.67
CA GLN A 192 37.83 -7.12 -19.91
C GLN A 192 38.90 -6.05 -19.67
N ASN A 193 38.70 -5.17 -18.68
CA ASN A 193 39.69 -4.14 -18.32
C ASN A 193 41.00 -4.73 -17.80
N LYS A 194 40.93 -5.83 -17.02
CA LYS A 194 42.13 -6.52 -16.53
C LYS A 194 42.92 -7.19 -17.67
N SER A 195 42.22 -7.73 -18.67
CA SER A 195 42.85 -8.32 -19.87
C SER A 195 43.57 -7.27 -20.73
N LEU A 196 43.01 -6.05 -20.84
CA LEU A 196 43.64 -4.94 -21.55
C LEU A 196 44.90 -4.43 -20.83
N ALA A 197 44.84 -4.30 -19.49
CA ALA A 197 45.98 -3.84 -18.69
C ALA A 197 47.18 -4.81 -18.66
N ILE A 198 46.97 -6.10 -18.91
CA ILE A 198 48.06 -7.10 -19.00
C ILE A 198 48.74 -7.05 -20.38
N LYS A 199 48.07 -6.50 -21.40
CA LYS A 199 48.58 -6.42 -22.77
C LYS A 199 49.31 -5.10 -23.09
N SER A 200 49.27 -4.12 -22.18
CA SER A 200 49.99 -2.83 -22.25
C SER A 200 51.26 -2.86 -21.43
#